data_AF-A0A5C4UR65-F1
#
_entry.id   AF-A0A5C4UR65-F1
#
_cell.length_a   1.000
_cell.length_b   1.000
_cell.length_c   1.000
_cell.angle_alpha   90.00
_cell.angle_beta   90.00
_cell.angle_gamma   90.00
#
_symmetry.space_group_name_H-M   'P 1'
#
loop_
_entity.id
_entity.type
_entity.pdbx_description
1 polymer ?
#
loop_
_entity_poly.entity_id
_entity_poly.type
_entity_poly.pdbx_seq_one_letter_code
_entity_poly.pdbx_strand_id
1 'polypeptide(L)'
;MRELQAALSTASDVAFDQEPPSGEQAAVLVDALRRALSAAQALTEGPGETGCREHPRGAVDPLHGDPEDPLPPGWGRCLLCNDRRRRASTRRRQVR
;
A
#
# COMPACT_ATOMS: atom_id res chain seq x y z
N MET A 1 -7.81 1.43 7.68
CA MET A 1 -8.77 1.80 8.74
C MET A 1 -9.02 0.67 9.74
N ARG A 2 -9.45 -0.53 9.33
CA ARG A 2 -9.72 -1.64 10.27
C ARG A 2 -8.49 -2.04 11.12
N GLU A 3 -7.32 -2.12 10.52
CA GLU A 3 -6.06 -2.45 11.22
C GLU A 3 -5.65 -1.37 12.24
N LEU A 4 -5.78 -0.09 11.85
CA LEU A 4 -5.54 1.04 12.75
C LEU A 4 -6.49 1.01 13.96
N GLN A 5 -7.79 0.74 13.72
CA GLN A 5 -8.78 0.61 14.79
C GLN A 5 -8.44 -0.53 15.76
N ALA A 6 -8.09 -1.71 15.24
CA ALA A 6 -7.73 -2.86 16.07
C ALA A 6 -6.50 -2.58 16.94
N ALA A 7 -5.45 -1.97 16.36
CA ALA A 7 -4.22 -1.66 17.10
C ALA A 7 -4.44 -0.63 18.22
N LEU A 8 -5.29 0.39 17.97
CA LEU A 8 -5.65 1.41 18.97
C LEU A 8 -6.53 0.86 20.11
N SER A 9 -7.44 -0.08 19.81
CA SER A 9 -8.23 -0.77 20.83
C SER A 9 -7.33 -1.56 21.79
N THR A 10 -6.41 -2.37 21.26
CA THR A 10 -5.45 -3.11 22.10
C THR A 10 -4.57 -2.19 22.94
N ALA A 11 -4.09 -1.08 22.38
CA ALA A 11 -3.30 -0.12 23.14
C ALA A 11 -4.11 0.53 24.28
N SER A 12 -5.38 0.85 24.03
CA SER A 12 -6.30 1.38 25.04
C SER A 12 -6.55 0.36 26.15
N ASP A 13 -6.83 -0.90 25.80
CA ASP A 13 -7.12 -1.94 26.79
C ASP A 13 -5.94 -2.16 27.75
N VAL A 14 -4.70 -2.14 27.25
CA VAL A 14 -3.51 -2.29 28.10
C VAL A 14 -3.19 -1.02 28.91
N ALA A 15 -3.46 0.17 28.36
CA ALA A 15 -3.14 1.43 29.02
C ALA A 15 -4.16 1.84 30.11
N PHE A 16 -5.41 1.39 30.01
CA PHE A 16 -6.49 1.75 30.93
C PHE A 16 -6.74 0.71 32.03
N ASP A 17 -6.03 -0.42 32.03
CA ASP A 17 -5.97 -1.30 33.19
C ASP A 17 -5.10 -0.61 34.26
N GLN A 18 -5.70 -0.21 35.38
CA GLN A 18 -5.21 0.85 36.30
C GLN A 18 -4.01 0.47 37.19
N GLU A 19 -3.12 -0.39 36.71
CA GLU A 19 -1.91 -0.82 37.41
C GLU A 19 -0.71 -0.66 36.45
N PRO A 20 0.49 -0.28 36.94
CA PRO A 20 1.65 -0.17 36.07
C PRO A 20 1.87 -1.51 35.34
N PRO A 21 1.90 -1.52 33.99
CA PRO A 21 1.90 -2.76 33.24
C PRO A 21 3.13 -3.58 33.59
N SER A 22 2.95 -4.89 33.73
CA SER A 22 4.06 -5.84 33.82
C SER A 22 4.97 -5.71 32.58
N GLY A 23 6.22 -6.18 32.68
CA GLY A 23 7.17 -6.08 31.56
C GLY A 23 6.65 -6.69 30.25
N GLU A 24 5.84 -7.76 30.34
CA GLU A 24 5.19 -8.38 29.19
C GLU A 24 4.05 -7.52 28.64
N GLN A 25 3.20 -6.96 29.51
CA GLN A 25 2.13 -6.04 29.10
C GLN A 25 2.69 -4.78 28.43
N ALA A 26 3.80 -4.25 28.94
CA ALA A 26 4.49 -3.11 28.33
C ALA A 26 5.01 -3.45 26.92
N ALA A 27 5.53 -4.67 26.70
CA ALA A 27 5.98 -5.11 25.38
C ALA A 27 4.81 -5.23 24.38
N VAL A 28 3.67 -5.76 24.82
CA VAL A 28 2.43 -5.85 24.01
C VAL A 28 1.93 -4.44 23.64
N LEU A 29 1.93 -3.51 24.59
CA LEU A 29 1.56 -2.11 24.34
C LEU A 29 2.46 -1.46 23.30
N VAL A 30 3.78 -1.63 23.41
CA VAL A 30 4.75 -1.09 22.44
C VAL A 30 4.53 -1.66 21.04
N ASP A 31 4.28 -2.96 20.92
CA ASP A 31 4.00 -3.60 19.63
C ASP A 31 2.69 -3.08 19.01
N ALA A 32 1.62 -2.97 19.80
CA ALA A 32 0.35 -2.41 19.36
C ALA A 32 0.50 -0.96 18.85
N LEU A 33 1.24 -0.12 19.58
CA LEU A 33 1.51 1.27 19.18
C LEU A 33 2.34 1.35 17.88
N ARG A 34 3.34 0.48 17.71
CA ARG A 34 4.14 0.40 16.46
C ARG A 34 3.29 0.01 15.25
N ARG A 35 2.38 -0.95 15.42
CA ARG A 35 1.42 -1.36 14.38
C ARG A 35 0.44 -0.23 14.03
N ALA A 36 -0.09 0.47 15.04
CA ALA A 36 -0.96 1.64 14.84
C ALA A 36 -0.24 2.75 14.07
N LEU A 37 1.01 3.07 14.44
CA LEU A 37 1.83 4.07 13.75
C LEU A 37 2.07 3.68 12.28
N SER A 38 2.47 2.43 12.03
CA SER A 38 2.71 1.94 10.67
C SER A 38 1.44 2.01 9.81
N ALA A 39 0.29 1.62 10.38
CA ALA A 39 -1.00 1.70 9.70
C ALA A 39 -1.42 3.16 9.43
N ALA A 40 -1.13 4.09 10.34
CA ALA A 40 -1.39 5.52 10.15
C ALA A 40 -0.49 6.15 9.08
N GLN A 41 0.80 5.78 9.05
CA GLN A 41 1.75 6.21 8.01
C GLN A 41 1.30 5.75 6.62
N ALA A 42 0.79 4.52 6.50
CA ALA A 42 0.23 4.01 5.25
C ALA A 42 -1.01 4.80 4.76
N LEU A 43 -1.72 5.50 5.66
CA LEU A 43 -2.81 6.41 5.27
C LEU A 43 -2.28 7.76 4.76
N THR A 44 -1.10 8.18 5.22
CA THR A 44 -0.47 9.45 4.80
C THR A 44 0.27 9.33 3.48
N GLU A 45 0.80 8.13 3.17
CA GLU A 45 1.48 7.85 1.90
C GLU A 45 0.54 7.87 0.68
N GLY A 46 -0.78 7.93 0.87
CA GLY A 46 -1.76 7.90 -0.21
C GLY A 46 -1.68 6.61 -1.04
N PRO A 47 -2.44 6.49 -2.15
CA PRO A 47 -2.10 5.48 -3.14
C PRO A 47 -0.72 5.88 -3.67
N GLY A 48 0.31 5.03 -3.47
CA GLY A 48 1.70 5.37 -3.82
C GLY A 48 1.85 5.87 -5.27
N GLU A 49 3.02 6.38 -5.66
CA GLU A 49 3.23 7.19 -6.88
C GLU A 49 2.52 6.68 -8.16
N THR A 50 2.35 5.37 -8.32
CA THR A 50 1.64 4.78 -9.47
C THR A 50 0.11 4.81 -9.40
N GLY A 51 -0.50 5.00 -8.23
CA GLY A 51 -1.95 4.88 -8.03
C GLY A 51 -2.50 3.45 -8.17
N CYS A 52 -1.65 2.42 -8.26
CA CYS A 52 -2.06 1.04 -8.49
C CYS A 52 -2.39 0.31 -7.18
N ARG A 53 -3.47 -0.48 -7.15
CA ARG A 53 -3.83 -1.32 -6.00
C ARG A 53 -2.88 -2.52 -5.82
N GLU A 54 -2.37 -3.08 -6.92
CA GLU A 54 -1.44 -4.21 -6.88
C GLU A 54 0.00 -3.75 -6.58
N HIS A 55 0.40 -2.58 -7.08
CA HIS A 55 1.77 -2.07 -6.97
C HIS A 55 1.79 -0.59 -6.57
N PRO A 56 1.31 -0.23 -5.36
CA PRO A 56 1.18 1.18 -4.97
C PRO A 56 2.51 1.94 -5.09
N ARG A 57 3.62 1.32 -4.68
CA ARG A 57 4.99 1.88 -4.79
C ARG A 57 5.80 1.30 -5.96
N GLY A 58 5.13 0.83 -7.01
CA GLY A 58 5.83 0.34 -8.22
C GLY A 58 6.51 1.46 -9.01
N ALA A 59 7.28 1.11 -10.04
CA ALA A 59 7.82 2.10 -10.96
C ALA A 59 6.71 2.79 -11.78
N VAL A 60 6.83 4.10 -11.98
CA VAL A 60 5.96 4.87 -12.89
C VAL A 60 6.37 4.59 -14.34
N ASP A 61 5.39 4.37 -15.21
CA ASP A 61 5.61 4.14 -16.64
C ASP A 61 6.06 5.45 -17.31
N PRO A 62 7.22 5.47 -18.00
CA PRO A 62 7.75 6.69 -18.60
C PRO A 62 6.86 7.26 -19.71
N LEU A 63 6.01 6.44 -20.34
CA LEU A 63 5.05 6.90 -21.35
C LEU A 63 3.83 7.58 -20.73
N HIS A 64 3.69 7.56 -19.40
CA HIS A 64 2.58 8.21 -18.74
C HIS A 64 2.75 9.73 -18.73
N GLY A 65 1.96 10.42 -19.57
CA GLY A 65 2.05 11.87 -19.75
C GLY A 65 3.03 12.30 -20.83
N ASP A 66 3.59 11.34 -21.58
CA ASP A 66 4.37 11.62 -22.78
C ASP A 66 3.44 12.15 -23.89
N PRO A 67 3.66 13.38 -24.41
CA PRO A 67 2.82 13.95 -25.44
C PRO A 67 3.10 13.39 -26.85
N GLU A 68 4.28 12.83 -27.08
CA GLU A 68 4.70 12.27 -28.37
C GLU A 68 4.35 10.78 -28.48
N ASP A 69 4.41 10.03 -27.38
CA ASP A 69 4.01 8.61 -27.31
C ASP A 69 3.13 8.32 -26.08
N PRO A 70 1.87 8.78 -26.06
CA PRO A 70 1.01 8.62 -24.90
C PRO A 70 0.57 7.16 -24.72
N LEU A 71 0.44 6.75 -23.46
CA LEU A 71 -0.17 5.47 -23.13
C LEU A 71 -1.59 5.33 -23.73
N PRO A 72 -1.97 4.11 -24.18
CA PRO A 72 -3.31 3.87 -24.69
C PRO A 72 -4.42 4.17 -23.65
N PRO A 73 -5.64 4.49 -24.09
CA PRO A 73 -6.77 4.72 -23.18
C PRO A 73 -6.98 3.55 -22.20
N GLY A 74 -7.18 3.87 -20.92
CA GLY A 74 -7.38 2.88 -19.84
C GLY A 74 -6.09 2.32 -19.22
N TRP A 75 -4.92 2.77 -19.67
CA TRP A 75 -3.64 2.43 -19.05
C TRP A 75 -3.32 3.41 -17.92
N GLY A 76 -2.74 2.89 -16.84
CA GLY A 76 -2.43 3.66 -15.63
C GLY A 76 -0.96 4.05 -15.57
N ARG A 77 -0.53 4.64 -14.46
CA ARG A 77 0.88 5.00 -14.21
C ARG A 77 1.78 3.82 -13.90
N CYS A 78 1.26 2.63 -13.59
CA CYS A 78 2.08 1.52 -13.12
C CYS A 78 2.77 0.78 -14.27
N LEU A 79 4.10 0.90 -14.35
CA LEU A 79 4.93 0.22 -15.36
C LEU A 79 4.73 -1.30 -15.35
N LEU A 80 4.66 -1.93 -14.18
CA LEU A 80 4.55 -3.39 -14.05
C LEU A 80 3.21 -3.92 -14.61
N CYS A 81 2.11 -3.24 -14.31
CA CYS A 81 0.78 -3.60 -14.84
C CYS A 81 0.72 -3.37 -16.36
N ASN A 82 1.31 -2.27 -16.83
CA ASN A 82 1.36 -1.94 -18.25
C ASN A 82 2.23 -2.94 -19.02
N ASP A 83 3.39 -3.33 -18.51
CA ASP A 83 4.23 -4.37 -19.10
C ASP A 83 3.53 -5.72 -19.19
N ARG A 84 2.77 -6.10 -18.15
CA ARG A 84 1.93 -7.30 -18.20
C ARG A 84 0.93 -7.23 -19.36
N ARG A 85 0.29 -6.07 -19.59
CA ARG A 85 -0.62 -5.84 -20.72
C ARG A 85 0.11 -5.87 -22.06
N ARG A 86 1.29 -5.24 -22.20
CA ARG A 86 2.14 -5.28 -23.41
C ARG A 86 2.47 -6.71 -23.81
N ARG A 87 2.91 -7.53 -22.85
CA ARG A 87 3.23 -8.95 -23.10
C ARG A 87 1.99 -9.75 -23.54
N ALA A 88 0.83 -9.47 -22.94
CA ALA A 88 -0.42 -10.13 -23.31
C ALA A 88 -0.90 -9.75 -24.73
N SER A 89 -0.70 -8.50 -25.17
CA SER A 89 -1.06 -8.07 -26.52
C SER A 89 -0.11 -8.62 -27.59
N THR A 90 1.21 -8.63 -27.34
CA THR A 90 2.20 -9.24 -28.25
C THR A 90 1.90 -10.72 -28.47
N ARG A 91 1.57 -11.47 -27.41
CA ARG A 91 1.19 -12.90 -27.52
C ARG A 91 -0.04 -13.11 -28.41
N ARG A 92 -1.07 -12.27 -28.31
CA ARG A 92 -2.28 -12.40 -29.16
C ARG A 92 -2.00 -12.16 -30.64
N ARG A 93 -1.00 -11.32 -30.96
CA ARG A 93 -0.63 -11.02 -32.36
C ARG A 93 0.17 -12.14 -33.02
N GLN A 94 0.89 -12.96 -32.25
CA GLN A 94 1.65 -14.12 -32.76
C GLN A 94 0.78 -15.36 -33.02
N VAL A 95 -0.42 -15.43 -32.45
CA VAL A 95 -1.34 -16.57 -32.59
C VAL A 95 -2.36 -16.34 -33.74
N ARG A 96 -2.28 -15.18 -34.41
CA ARG A 96 -3.03 -14.85 -35.63
C ARG A 96 -2.13 -14.93 -36.83
#